data_AF-A0A2E8AE33-F1
#
_entry.id   AF-A0A2E8AE33-F1
#
_cell.length_a   1.000
_cell.length_b   1.000
_cell.length_c   1.000
_cell.angle_alpha   90.00
_cell.angle_beta   90.00
_cell.angle_gamma   90.00
#
_symmetry.space_group_name_H-M   'P 1'
#
loop_
_entity.id
_entity.type
_entity.pdbx_description
1 polymer ?
#
loop_
_entity_poly.entity_id
_entity_poly.type
_entity_poly.pdbx_seq_one_letter_code
_entity_poly.pdbx_strand_id
1 'polypeptide(L)'
;MVQSSLATKSQSFDLVKSEIEQTIKQAESSLERFQENRESGEDLQNCVDFLNQLRGIFILVELRAGTLLCQEAVSMANDVPVGANDDKNILLTTLNSALFILRRYVEYYHQQRADHPELLLPVINDLREARKEKPYPESCFFDVDVKERPDFCSGLSLQAFDGNEAEYEILARRMRLTFQVALLGVLREKSDVVSKKLFGRAARGFARLCQGQPMGQMWCLVAIVADTMLDRVMGFSKARKRMFMRIEKYSREVVYVGKVATAKDAPDSLIRDLVYLLYRSGSANPEVTSVLSAYRLTPAEFPDSMLDAHARRLYGPGTDVLKSLSTALQDELNQLKDKLDIVERGIEPDLAELSSIAGALERLANTLVMLDLNQLGTMARGEAAKLRTWEEENRLPEDDELYKLADSVLGIEDAVMQIVVRGITSETDALAGGQRTREESLYLHEATYVVADEAKSALTLAKRAITAFIESDYDKLHLANLPTTLHSIWGGLHMLNDPGAASVLERVAASIQERLLDAREAPQAQVLEALADALTSLEYYIESVGRREDRNADLLKLAESSLEDVGL
;
A
#
# COMPACT_ATOMS: atom_id res chain seq x y z
N MET A 1 2.18 -28.92 -3.46
CA MET A 1 1.70 -28.83 -4.86
C MET A 1 1.21 -27.43 -5.25
N VAL A 2 0.71 -26.58 -4.33
CA VAL A 2 0.24 -25.20 -4.65
C VAL A 2 1.38 -24.24 -5.04
N GLN A 3 2.57 -24.37 -4.43
CA GLN A 3 3.71 -23.49 -4.74
C GLN A 3 4.30 -23.70 -6.14
N SER A 4 4.29 -24.93 -6.69
CA SER A 4 4.81 -25.15 -8.06
C SER A 4 3.85 -24.65 -9.15
N SER A 5 2.53 -24.61 -8.88
CA SER A 5 1.58 -24.01 -9.82
C SER A 5 1.66 -22.48 -9.82
N LEU A 6 1.88 -21.85 -8.66
CA LEU A 6 2.05 -20.39 -8.56
C LEU A 6 3.30 -19.90 -9.30
N ALA A 7 4.44 -20.59 -9.16
CA ALA A 7 5.67 -20.25 -9.88
C ALA A 7 5.50 -20.36 -11.41
N THR A 8 4.82 -21.40 -11.89
CA THR A 8 4.55 -21.62 -13.33
C THR A 8 3.55 -20.59 -13.88
N LYS A 9 2.53 -20.22 -13.10
CA LYS A 9 1.57 -19.15 -13.44
C LYS A 9 2.25 -17.78 -13.50
N SER A 10 3.14 -17.50 -12.55
CA SER A 10 3.90 -16.26 -12.48
C SER A 10 4.82 -16.06 -13.70
N GLN A 11 5.52 -17.11 -14.13
CA GLN A 11 6.37 -17.07 -15.33
C GLN A 11 5.55 -16.91 -16.62
N SER A 12 4.40 -17.58 -16.71
CA SER A 12 3.50 -17.47 -17.87
C SER A 12 2.88 -16.08 -17.99
N PHE A 13 2.57 -15.44 -16.85
CA PHE A 13 2.03 -14.08 -16.82
C PHE A 13 3.05 -13.03 -17.28
N ASP A 14 4.32 -13.14 -16.86
CA ASP A 14 5.35 -12.17 -17.26
C ASP A 14 5.57 -12.14 -18.78
N LEU A 15 5.38 -13.27 -19.47
CA LEU A 15 5.47 -13.37 -20.93
C LEU A 15 4.35 -12.64 -21.67
N VAL A 16 3.16 -12.54 -21.06
CA VAL A 16 1.98 -11.92 -21.68
C VAL A 16 1.65 -10.54 -21.11
N LYS A 17 2.38 -10.08 -20.08
CA LYS A 17 2.09 -8.81 -19.39
C LYS A 17 2.09 -7.62 -20.33
N SER A 18 3.12 -7.47 -21.16
CA SER A 18 3.22 -6.35 -22.11
C SER A 18 2.07 -6.37 -23.12
N GLU A 19 1.66 -7.56 -23.54
CA GLU A 19 0.50 -7.75 -24.44
C GLU A 19 -0.81 -7.35 -23.74
N ILE A 20 -1.00 -7.76 -22.48
CA ILE A 20 -2.16 -7.36 -21.66
C ILE A 20 -2.21 -5.84 -21.51
N GLU A 21 -1.12 -5.21 -21.09
CA GLU A 21 -1.06 -3.75 -20.90
C GLU A 21 -1.31 -2.99 -22.21
N GLN A 22 -0.74 -3.45 -23.32
CA GLN A 22 -0.97 -2.87 -24.63
C GLN A 22 -2.43 -3.02 -25.07
N THR A 23 -3.01 -4.21 -24.90
CA THR A 23 -4.41 -4.48 -25.28
C THR A 23 -5.38 -3.67 -24.43
N ILE A 24 -5.11 -3.48 -23.13
CA ILE A 24 -5.93 -2.60 -22.28
C ILE A 24 -5.87 -1.15 -22.77
N LYS A 25 -4.67 -0.63 -23.07
CA LYS A 25 -4.50 0.74 -23.61
C LYS A 25 -5.26 0.92 -24.93
N GLN A 26 -5.22 -0.09 -25.81
CA GLN A 26 -5.96 -0.06 -27.08
C GLN A 26 -7.49 -0.08 -26.86
N ALA A 27 -7.97 -0.83 -25.88
CA ALA A 27 -9.39 -0.82 -25.47
C ALA A 27 -9.81 0.55 -24.92
N GLU A 28 -8.98 1.15 -24.05
CA GLU A 28 -9.19 2.50 -23.48
C GLU A 28 -9.26 3.56 -24.59
N SER A 29 -8.24 3.63 -25.46
CA SER A 29 -8.21 4.61 -26.55
C SER A 29 -9.33 4.44 -27.58
N SER A 30 -9.83 3.22 -27.80
CA SER A 30 -10.98 2.99 -28.68
C SER A 30 -12.28 3.46 -28.01
N LEU A 31 -12.42 3.25 -26.71
CA LEU A 31 -13.57 3.73 -25.96
C LEU A 31 -13.59 5.26 -25.84
N GLU A 32 -12.43 5.90 -25.64
CA GLU A 32 -12.30 7.36 -25.62
C GLU A 32 -12.72 7.98 -26.97
N ARG A 33 -12.22 7.44 -28.09
CA ARG A 33 -12.63 7.89 -29.44
C ARG A 33 -14.13 7.75 -29.68
N PHE A 34 -14.74 6.66 -29.21
CA PHE A 34 -16.20 6.50 -29.27
C PHE A 34 -16.95 7.54 -28.41
N GLN A 35 -16.40 7.92 -27.25
CA GLN A 35 -17.00 8.95 -26.40
C GLN A 35 -16.96 10.33 -27.05
N GLU A 36 -15.87 10.64 -27.77
CA GLU A 36 -15.72 11.87 -28.56
C GLU A 36 -16.65 11.86 -29.80
N ASN A 37 -16.79 10.71 -30.46
CA ASN A 37 -17.64 10.53 -31.65
C ASN A 37 -18.58 9.32 -31.52
N ARG A 38 -19.77 9.55 -30.93
CA ARG A 38 -20.75 8.49 -30.64
C ARG A 38 -21.43 7.87 -31.86
N GLU A 39 -21.23 8.43 -33.05
CA GLU A 39 -21.72 7.86 -34.30
C GLU A 39 -20.78 6.75 -34.83
N SER A 40 -19.54 6.69 -34.34
CA SER A 40 -18.53 5.73 -34.76
C SER A 40 -18.74 4.35 -34.12
N GLY A 41 -19.65 3.55 -34.66
CA GLY A 41 -19.84 2.16 -34.21
C GLY A 41 -18.58 1.29 -34.32
N GLU A 42 -17.63 1.66 -35.19
CA GLU A 42 -16.35 0.98 -35.37
C GLU A 42 -15.45 1.07 -34.13
N ASP A 43 -15.37 2.25 -33.49
CA ASP A 43 -14.54 2.44 -32.30
C ASP A 43 -15.04 1.60 -31.11
N LEU A 44 -16.36 1.49 -30.94
CA LEU A 44 -16.96 0.62 -29.93
C LEU A 44 -16.72 -0.87 -30.24
N GLN A 45 -16.82 -1.28 -31.51
CA GLN A 45 -16.53 -2.65 -31.92
C GLN A 45 -15.06 -3.02 -31.67
N ASN A 46 -14.13 -2.12 -31.98
CA ASN A 46 -12.70 -2.31 -31.68
C ASN A 46 -12.48 -2.51 -30.17
N CYS A 47 -13.14 -1.72 -29.31
CA CYS A 47 -13.09 -1.91 -27.86
C CYS A 47 -13.58 -3.31 -27.44
N VAL A 48 -14.69 -3.78 -28.03
CA VAL A 48 -15.23 -5.14 -27.78
C VAL A 48 -14.23 -6.22 -28.20
N ASP A 49 -13.55 -6.06 -29.32
CA ASP A 49 -12.57 -7.02 -29.81
C ASP A 49 -11.36 -7.10 -28.88
N PHE A 50 -10.82 -5.97 -28.41
CA PHE A 50 -9.76 -5.93 -27.41
C PHE A 50 -10.18 -6.55 -26.07
N LEU A 51 -11.41 -6.32 -25.60
CA LEU A 51 -11.94 -6.96 -24.39
C LEU A 51 -12.06 -8.49 -24.55
N ASN A 52 -12.45 -8.98 -25.72
CA ASN A 52 -12.48 -10.42 -26.01
C ASN A 52 -11.07 -11.02 -26.07
N GLN A 53 -10.09 -10.31 -26.64
CA GLN A 53 -8.68 -10.70 -26.63
C GLN A 53 -8.15 -10.80 -25.19
N LEU A 54 -8.39 -9.78 -24.36
CA LEU A 54 -8.04 -9.80 -22.94
C LEU A 54 -8.67 -10.98 -22.21
N ARG A 55 -9.96 -11.26 -22.45
CA ARG A 55 -10.64 -12.44 -21.89
C ARG A 55 -9.91 -13.73 -22.27
N GLY A 56 -9.52 -13.88 -23.54
CA GLY A 56 -8.75 -15.04 -24.01
C GLY A 56 -7.41 -15.20 -23.31
N ILE A 57 -6.68 -14.09 -23.12
CA ILE A 57 -5.42 -14.09 -22.38
C ILE A 57 -5.65 -14.50 -20.92
N PHE A 58 -6.64 -13.94 -20.23
CA PHE A 58 -6.94 -14.28 -18.84
C PHE A 58 -7.39 -15.73 -18.62
N ILE A 59 -8.10 -16.32 -19.59
CA ILE A 59 -8.40 -17.76 -19.56
C ILE A 59 -7.10 -18.57 -19.61
N LEU A 60 -6.17 -18.19 -20.50
CA LEU A 60 -4.90 -18.90 -20.68
C LEU A 60 -3.98 -18.81 -19.45
N VAL A 61 -3.96 -17.66 -18.76
CA VAL A 61 -3.21 -17.50 -17.50
C VAL A 61 -3.99 -17.90 -16.23
N GLU A 62 -5.21 -18.44 -16.40
CA GLU A 62 -6.12 -18.87 -15.33
C GLU A 62 -6.54 -17.77 -14.33
N LEU A 63 -6.59 -16.50 -14.76
CA LEU A 63 -7.09 -15.38 -13.95
C LEU A 63 -8.61 -15.28 -14.10
N ARG A 64 -9.33 -15.99 -13.22
CA ARG A 64 -10.79 -16.14 -13.26
C ARG A 64 -11.53 -14.81 -13.16
N ALA A 65 -11.09 -13.92 -12.27
CA ALA A 65 -11.76 -12.63 -12.09
C ALA A 65 -11.54 -11.68 -13.28
N GLY A 66 -10.34 -11.68 -13.88
CA GLY A 66 -10.09 -10.94 -15.13
C GLY A 66 -10.98 -11.44 -16.27
N THR A 67 -11.16 -12.76 -16.37
CA THR A 67 -12.07 -13.36 -17.36
C THR A 67 -13.51 -12.91 -17.16
N LEU A 68 -14.01 -12.95 -15.91
CA LEU A 68 -15.37 -12.54 -15.58
C LEU A 68 -15.59 -11.04 -15.80
N LEU A 69 -14.62 -10.20 -15.44
CA LEU A 69 -14.66 -8.76 -15.69
C LEU A 69 -14.75 -8.46 -17.19
N CYS A 70 -13.88 -9.06 -18.02
CA CYS A 70 -13.94 -8.88 -19.47
C CYS A 70 -15.27 -9.37 -20.05
N GLN A 71 -15.83 -10.47 -19.53
CA GLN A 71 -17.14 -10.96 -19.96
C GLN A 71 -18.26 -9.94 -19.69
N GLU A 72 -18.35 -9.42 -18.48
CA GLU A 72 -19.37 -8.41 -18.13
C GLU A 72 -19.14 -7.08 -18.87
N ALA A 73 -17.88 -6.70 -19.11
CA ALA A 73 -17.51 -5.51 -19.86
C ALA A 73 -17.93 -5.62 -21.34
N VAL A 74 -17.71 -6.78 -21.98
CA VAL A 74 -18.20 -7.05 -23.35
C VAL A 74 -19.72 -6.99 -23.39
N SER A 75 -20.41 -7.59 -22.43
CA SER A 75 -21.87 -7.51 -22.37
C SER A 75 -22.37 -6.07 -22.18
N MET A 76 -21.68 -5.25 -21.38
CA MET A 76 -22.00 -3.83 -21.26
C MET A 76 -21.78 -3.06 -22.56
N ALA A 77 -20.63 -3.24 -23.21
CA ALA A 77 -20.30 -2.57 -24.45
C ALA A 77 -21.32 -2.88 -25.55
N ASN A 78 -21.78 -4.13 -25.65
CA ASN A 78 -22.84 -4.55 -26.58
C ASN A 78 -24.22 -3.94 -26.26
N ASP A 79 -24.48 -3.54 -25.01
CA ASP A 79 -25.72 -2.88 -24.60
C ASP A 79 -25.72 -1.36 -24.90
N VAL A 80 -24.59 -0.81 -25.36
CA VAL A 80 -24.45 0.59 -25.78
C VAL A 80 -24.82 0.71 -27.27
N PRO A 81 -25.92 1.39 -27.62
CA PRO A 81 -26.27 1.61 -29.02
C PRO A 81 -25.36 2.66 -29.66
N VAL A 82 -25.10 2.52 -30.97
CA VAL A 82 -24.48 3.58 -31.78
C VAL A 82 -25.39 4.80 -31.78
N GLY A 83 -24.84 6.00 -31.58
CA GLY A 83 -25.61 7.23 -31.38
C GLY A 83 -26.26 7.33 -30.00
N ALA A 84 -25.71 6.66 -28.98
CA ALA A 84 -26.23 6.70 -27.62
C ALA A 84 -26.33 8.15 -27.08
N ASN A 85 -27.56 8.55 -26.73
CA ASN A 85 -27.81 9.79 -26.00
C ASN A 85 -27.20 9.73 -24.60
N ASP A 86 -27.13 10.88 -23.93
CA ASP A 86 -26.53 11.06 -22.60
C ASP A 86 -27.11 10.14 -21.51
N ASP A 87 -28.30 9.61 -21.73
CA ASP A 87 -28.97 8.61 -20.88
C ASP A 87 -28.14 7.32 -20.69
N LYS A 88 -27.11 7.09 -21.52
CA LYS A 88 -26.20 5.95 -21.46
C LYS A 88 -24.80 6.28 -20.95
N ASN A 89 -24.55 7.52 -20.50
CA ASN A 89 -23.26 7.94 -19.95
C ASN A 89 -22.81 7.10 -18.76
N ILE A 90 -23.76 6.58 -17.97
CA ILE A 90 -23.48 5.68 -16.84
C ILE A 90 -22.80 4.39 -17.32
N LEU A 91 -23.23 3.79 -18.45
CA LEU A 91 -22.62 2.58 -18.98
C LEU A 91 -21.18 2.84 -19.43
N LEU A 92 -20.96 3.92 -20.19
CA LEU A 92 -19.64 4.31 -20.68
C LEU A 92 -18.68 4.65 -19.53
N THR A 93 -19.16 5.36 -18.52
CA THR A 93 -18.37 5.69 -17.32
C THR A 93 -18.00 4.42 -16.54
N THR A 94 -18.95 3.50 -16.37
CA THR A 94 -18.71 2.23 -15.66
C THR A 94 -17.73 1.34 -16.44
N LEU A 95 -17.81 1.32 -17.77
CA LEU A 95 -16.89 0.59 -18.64
C LEU A 95 -15.47 1.17 -18.57
N ASN A 96 -15.31 2.50 -18.60
CA ASN A 96 -14.03 3.16 -18.37
C ASN A 96 -13.44 2.80 -17.00
N SER A 97 -14.25 2.88 -15.94
CA SER A 97 -13.81 2.46 -14.59
C SER A 97 -13.38 1.00 -14.55
N ALA A 98 -14.06 0.11 -15.27
CA ALA A 98 -13.69 -1.31 -15.34
C ALA A 98 -12.34 -1.54 -16.03
N LEU A 99 -12.08 -0.88 -17.16
CA LEU A 99 -10.79 -0.93 -17.85
C LEU A 99 -9.65 -0.40 -16.98
N PHE A 100 -9.88 0.74 -16.31
CA PHE A 100 -8.92 1.33 -15.39
C PHE A 100 -8.57 0.38 -14.24
N ILE A 101 -9.57 -0.19 -13.57
CA ILE A 101 -9.34 -1.15 -12.46
C ILE A 101 -8.68 -2.44 -12.98
N LEU A 102 -9.04 -2.91 -14.17
CA LEU A 102 -8.42 -4.07 -14.79
C LEU A 102 -6.91 -3.85 -15.01
N ARG A 103 -6.51 -2.70 -15.55
CA ARG A 103 -5.11 -2.32 -15.71
C ARG A 103 -4.36 -2.34 -14.38
N ARG A 104 -4.93 -1.72 -13.36
CA ARG A 104 -4.31 -1.68 -12.03
C ARG A 104 -4.23 -3.05 -11.37
N TYR A 105 -5.19 -3.91 -11.63
CA TYR A 105 -5.16 -5.27 -11.11
C TYR A 105 -4.06 -6.11 -11.76
N VAL A 106 -3.79 -5.90 -13.06
CA VAL A 106 -2.64 -6.52 -13.77
C VAL A 106 -1.31 -6.06 -13.16
N GLU A 107 -1.17 -4.76 -12.87
CA GLU A 107 -0.01 -4.21 -12.16
C GLU A 107 0.12 -4.78 -10.73
N TYR A 108 -0.99 -4.82 -9.99
CA TYR A 108 -1.07 -5.39 -8.65
C TYR A 108 -0.64 -6.86 -8.62
N TYR A 109 -1.17 -7.67 -9.52
CA TYR A 109 -0.87 -9.10 -9.62
C TYR A 109 0.62 -9.33 -9.93
N HIS A 110 1.20 -8.50 -10.78
CA HIS A 110 2.63 -8.55 -11.09
C HIS A 110 3.51 -8.25 -9.86
N GLN A 111 3.15 -7.23 -9.06
CA GLN A 111 3.90 -6.84 -7.87
C GLN A 111 3.74 -7.83 -6.71
N GLN A 112 2.52 -8.26 -6.42
CA GLN A 112 2.20 -9.09 -5.26
C GLN A 112 2.40 -10.59 -5.52
N ARG A 113 2.47 -11.01 -6.79
CA ARG A 113 2.61 -12.43 -7.21
C ARG A 113 1.53 -13.35 -6.62
N ALA A 114 0.39 -12.78 -6.23
CA ALA A 114 -0.73 -13.49 -5.60
C ALA A 114 -2.05 -13.11 -6.29
N ASP A 115 -2.84 -14.12 -6.66
CA ASP A 115 -4.17 -13.94 -7.23
C ASP A 115 -5.21 -13.79 -6.12
N HIS A 116 -5.88 -12.64 -6.08
CA HIS A 116 -7.01 -12.35 -5.21
C HIS A 116 -8.21 -11.92 -6.06
N PRO A 117 -8.99 -12.88 -6.60
CA PRO A 117 -10.09 -12.59 -7.52
C PRO A 117 -11.21 -11.75 -6.89
N GLU A 118 -11.34 -11.80 -5.55
CA GLU A 118 -12.33 -11.04 -4.78
C GLU A 118 -12.12 -9.53 -4.90
N LEU A 119 -10.90 -9.08 -5.20
CA LEU A 119 -10.59 -7.65 -5.39
C LEU A 119 -11.29 -7.04 -6.61
N LEU A 120 -11.58 -7.82 -7.65
CA LEU A 120 -12.28 -7.34 -8.85
C LEU A 120 -13.80 -7.46 -8.74
N LEU A 121 -14.32 -8.16 -7.74
CA LEU A 121 -15.75 -8.41 -7.60
C LEU A 121 -16.60 -7.11 -7.49
N PRO A 122 -16.15 -6.03 -6.80
CA PRO A 122 -16.90 -4.78 -6.76
C PRO A 122 -17.14 -4.18 -8.15
N VAL A 123 -16.09 -4.09 -8.98
CA VAL A 123 -16.21 -3.49 -10.31
C VAL A 123 -16.99 -4.38 -11.28
N ILE A 124 -16.87 -5.71 -11.15
CA ILE A 124 -17.72 -6.67 -11.86
C ILE A 124 -19.20 -6.44 -11.48
N ASN A 125 -19.49 -6.22 -10.20
CA ASN A 125 -20.84 -5.96 -9.75
C ASN A 125 -21.36 -4.59 -10.18
N ASP A 126 -20.52 -3.57 -10.26
CA ASP A 126 -20.89 -2.25 -10.79
C ASP A 126 -21.30 -2.36 -12.27
N LEU A 127 -20.58 -3.15 -13.07
CA LEU A 127 -20.96 -3.44 -14.47
C LEU A 127 -22.36 -4.09 -14.54
N ARG A 128 -22.62 -5.09 -13.70
CA ARG A 128 -23.91 -5.79 -13.64
C ARG A 128 -25.04 -4.89 -13.18
N GLU A 129 -24.81 -4.11 -12.12
CA GLU A 129 -25.80 -3.19 -11.56
C GLU A 129 -26.19 -2.09 -12.56
N ALA A 130 -25.23 -1.54 -13.31
CA ALA A 130 -25.48 -0.58 -14.37
C ALA A 130 -26.33 -1.16 -15.51
N ARG A 131 -26.18 -2.46 -15.80
CA ARG A 131 -27.02 -3.22 -16.75
C ARG A 131 -28.34 -3.73 -16.13
N LYS A 132 -28.62 -3.39 -14.87
CA LYS A 132 -29.79 -3.87 -14.09
C LYS A 132 -29.82 -5.39 -13.87
N GLU A 133 -28.66 -6.04 -13.92
CA GLU A 133 -28.50 -7.44 -13.59
C GLU A 133 -28.28 -7.67 -12.08
N LYS A 134 -28.47 -8.91 -11.63
CA LYS A 134 -28.24 -9.28 -10.24
C LYS A 134 -26.73 -9.33 -9.96
N PRO A 135 -26.21 -8.59 -8.97
CA PRO A 135 -24.81 -8.67 -8.58
C PRO A 135 -24.48 -10.06 -8.02
N TYR A 136 -23.25 -10.50 -8.26
CA TYR A 136 -22.69 -11.72 -7.71
C TYR A 136 -22.47 -11.61 -6.19
N PRO A 137 -22.65 -12.72 -5.44
CA PRO A 137 -22.32 -12.76 -4.01
C PRO A 137 -20.80 -12.73 -3.80
N GLU A 138 -20.35 -12.41 -2.58
CA GLU A 138 -18.91 -12.46 -2.25
C GLU A 138 -18.32 -13.87 -2.40
N SER A 139 -19.16 -14.90 -2.27
CA SER A 139 -18.78 -16.30 -2.48
C SER A 139 -18.63 -16.70 -3.96
N CYS A 140 -18.66 -15.76 -4.91
CA CYS A 140 -18.65 -16.02 -6.37
C CYS A 140 -17.47 -16.93 -6.80
N PHE A 141 -16.29 -16.68 -6.24
CA PHE A 141 -15.08 -17.45 -6.54
C PHE A 141 -14.78 -18.55 -5.50
N PHE A 142 -15.74 -18.83 -4.62
CA PHE A 142 -15.59 -19.77 -3.52
C PHE A 142 -16.22 -21.13 -3.87
N ASP A 143 -15.40 -22.02 -4.41
CA ASP A 143 -15.81 -23.36 -4.87
C ASP A 143 -15.82 -24.37 -3.71
N VAL A 144 -16.89 -24.37 -2.91
CA VAL A 144 -17.09 -25.33 -1.82
C VAL A 144 -18.44 -26.02 -1.95
N ASP A 145 -18.43 -27.36 -1.89
CA ASP A 145 -19.66 -28.16 -1.82
C ASP A 145 -20.22 -28.12 -0.40
N VAL A 146 -21.43 -27.59 -0.27
CA VAL A 146 -22.13 -27.42 1.02
C VAL A 146 -23.32 -28.36 1.18
N LYS A 147 -23.43 -29.40 0.33
CA LYS A 147 -24.49 -30.41 0.43
C LYS A 147 -24.44 -31.19 1.73
N GLU A 148 -23.25 -31.60 2.16
CA GLU A 148 -23.05 -32.23 3.46
C GLU A 148 -22.92 -31.12 4.51
N ARG A 149 -23.89 -31.05 5.42
CA ARG A 149 -23.94 -30.00 6.44
C ARG A 149 -23.55 -30.57 7.80
N PRO A 150 -22.53 -30.01 8.47
CA PRO A 150 -22.25 -30.38 9.86
C PRO A 150 -23.37 -29.86 10.78
N ASP A 151 -23.36 -30.34 12.03
CA ASP A 151 -24.21 -29.75 13.06
C ASP A 151 -23.64 -28.39 13.50
N PHE A 152 -24.13 -27.32 12.89
CA PHE A 152 -23.78 -25.93 13.22
C PHE A 152 -24.22 -25.54 14.63
N CYS A 153 -25.17 -26.26 15.24
CA CYS A 153 -25.66 -25.94 16.58
C CYS A 153 -24.81 -26.57 17.69
N SER A 154 -23.91 -27.50 17.37
CA SER A 154 -23.11 -28.26 18.34
C SER A 154 -22.27 -27.40 19.30
N GLY A 155 -21.73 -26.27 18.81
CA GLY A 155 -20.95 -25.32 19.61
C GLY A 155 -21.79 -24.28 20.36
N LEU A 156 -23.10 -24.15 20.05
CA LEU A 156 -23.95 -23.10 20.59
C LEU A 156 -24.74 -23.60 21.81
N SER A 157 -24.60 -22.89 22.93
CA SER A 157 -25.45 -23.11 24.11
C SER A 157 -26.86 -22.57 23.89
N LEU A 158 -27.73 -23.38 23.28
CA LEU A 158 -29.15 -23.07 23.06
C LEU A 158 -30.03 -23.69 24.15
N GLN A 159 -30.85 -22.87 24.81
CA GLN A 159 -31.90 -23.38 25.70
C GLN A 159 -33.03 -23.99 24.88
N ALA A 160 -33.53 -25.15 25.29
CA ALA A 160 -34.68 -25.77 24.64
C ALA A 160 -35.93 -24.87 24.72
N PHE A 161 -36.78 -24.91 23.70
CA PHE A 161 -38.08 -24.25 23.73
C PHE A 161 -39.13 -25.24 24.22
N ASP A 162 -39.73 -24.97 25.38
CA ASP A 162 -40.75 -25.82 26.01
C ASP A 162 -42.09 -25.06 26.18
N GLY A 163 -42.32 -24.08 25.30
CA GLY A 163 -43.50 -23.22 25.33
C GLY A 163 -44.65 -23.72 24.47
N ASN A 164 -45.85 -23.20 24.72
CA ASN A 164 -47.03 -23.49 23.91
C ASN A 164 -47.03 -22.70 22.57
N GLU A 165 -48.02 -22.93 21.72
CA GLU A 165 -48.11 -22.28 20.40
C GLU A 165 -48.21 -20.74 20.48
N ALA A 166 -48.91 -20.20 21.48
CA ALA A 166 -49.02 -18.76 21.67
C ALA A 166 -47.67 -18.13 22.08
N GLU A 167 -46.91 -18.81 22.95
CA GLU A 167 -45.58 -18.39 23.35
C GLU A 167 -44.58 -18.49 22.19
N TYR A 168 -44.73 -19.49 21.33
CA TYR A 168 -43.95 -19.63 20.09
C TYR A 168 -44.17 -18.41 19.19
N GLU A 169 -45.43 -18.03 18.93
CA GLU A 169 -45.75 -16.87 18.08
C GLU A 169 -45.20 -15.56 18.65
N ILE A 170 -45.35 -15.33 19.95
CA ILE A 170 -44.85 -14.13 20.63
C ILE A 170 -43.32 -14.05 20.48
N LEU A 171 -42.62 -15.15 20.74
CA LEU A 171 -41.16 -15.18 20.65
C LEU A 171 -40.69 -15.03 19.20
N ALA A 172 -41.33 -15.70 18.23
CA ALA A 172 -41.02 -15.59 16.81
C ALA A 172 -41.17 -14.14 16.31
N ARG A 173 -42.29 -13.47 16.65
CA ARG A 173 -42.51 -12.05 16.31
C ARG A 173 -41.46 -11.15 16.94
N ARG A 174 -41.09 -11.39 18.19
CA ARG A 174 -40.04 -10.63 18.90
C ARG A 174 -38.67 -10.81 18.23
N MET A 175 -38.29 -12.03 17.86
CA MET A 175 -37.01 -12.29 17.20
C MET A 175 -36.96 -11.70 15.80
N ARG A 176 -38.08 -11.75 15.06
CA ARG A 176 -38.19 -11.07 13.76
C ARG A 176 -38.03 -9.56 13.90
N LEU A 177 -38.71 -8.94 14.86
CA LEU A 177 -38.56 -7.51 15.12
C LEU A 177 -37.10 -7.15 15.46
N THR A 178 -36.45 -7.96 16.29
CA THR A 178 -35.03 -7.80 16.64
C THR A 178 -34.14 -7.83 15.39
N PHE A 179 -34.38 -8.80 14.49
CA PHE A 179 -33.67 -8.91 13.21
C PHE A 179 -33.92 -7.70 12.30
N GLN A 180 -35.15 -7.21 12.22
CA GLN A 180 -35.51 -6.05 11.40
C GLN A 180 -34.89 -4.74 11.91
N VAL A 181 -34.81 -4.56 13.23
CA VAL A 181 -34.12 -3.41 13.84
C VAL A 181 -32.63 -3.47 13.51
N ALA A 182 -32.00 -4.64 13.60
CA ALA A 182 -30.61 -4.83 13.20
C ALA A 182 -30.39 -4.48 11.72
N LEU A 183 -31.24 -5.02 10.83
CA LEU A 183 -31.17 -4.77 9.40
C LEU A 183 -31.36 -3.29 9.05
N LEU A 184 -32.31 -2.62 9.69
CA LEU A 184 -32.53 -1.18 9.51
C LEU A 184 -31.34 -0.36 10.01
N GLY A 185 -30.70 -0.78 11.10
CA GLY A 185 -29.47 -0.19 11.61
C GLY A 185 -28.35 -0.21 10.57
N VAL A 186 -28.09 -1.38 9.99
CA VAL A 186 -27.10 -1.55 8.92
C VAL A 186 -27.45 -0.78 7.64
N LEU A 187 -28.71 -0.78 7.22
CA LEU A 187 -29.14 -0.07 6.00
C LEU A 187 -29.07 1.44 6.15
N ARG A 188 -29.21 1.96 7.38
CA ARG A 188 -29.06 3.38 7.71
C ARG A 188 -27.64 3.76 8.15
N GLU A 189 -26.72 2.81 8.16
CA GLU A 189 -25.33 2.98 8.56
C GLU A 189 -25.20 3.53 10.00
N LYS A 190 -26.08 3.00 10.87
CA LYS A 190 -26.14 3.35 12.29
C LYS A 190 -25.69 2.17 13.13
N SER A 191 -24.55 2.34 13.80
CA SER A 191 -24.00 1.44 14.82
C SER A 191 -23.91 -0.04 14.40
N ASP A 192 -22.88 -0.36 13.62
CA ASP A 192 -22.58 -1.72 13.14
C ASP A 192 -22.44 -2.73 14.28
N VAL A 193 -21.79 -2.32 15.38
CA VAL A 193 -21.57 -3.17 16.57
C VAL A 193 -22.89 -3.62 17.18
N VAL A 194 -23.84 -2.70 17.36
CA VAL A 194 -25.17 -3.02 17.90
C VAL A 194 -25.92 -3.93 16.94
N SER A 195 -25.87 -3.63 15.64
CA SER A 195 -26.55 -4.41 14.61
C SER A 195 -26.06 -5.87 14.57
N LYS A 196 -24.74 -6.11 14.64
CA LYS A 196 -24.16 -7.47 14.73
C LYS A 196 -24.65 -8.23 15.96
N LYS A 197 -24.65 -7.59 17.14
CA LYS A 197 -25.18 -8.17 18.39
C LYS A 197 -26.67 -8.53 18.26
N LEU A 198 -27.48 -7.67 17.64
CA LEU A 198 -28.90 -7.92 17.44
C LEU A 198 -29.16 -9.05 16.43
N PHE A 199 -28.38 -9.14 15.34
CA PHE A 199 -28.44 -10.28 14.44
C PHE A 199 -28.13 -11.60 15.16
N GLY A 200 -27.03 -11.66 15.92
CA GLY A 200 -26.68 -12.85 16.70
C GLY A 200 -27.74 -13.22 17.73
N ARG A 201 -28.34 -12.23 18.41
CA ARG A 201 -29.44 -12.46 19.35
C ARG A 201 -30.69 -13.02 18.67
N ALA A 202 -31.12 -12.42 17.55
CA ALA A 202 -32.28 -12.88 16.80
C ALA A 202 -32.05 -14.29 16.24
N ALA A 203 -30.87 -14.57 15.70
CA ALA A 203 -30.49 -15.85 15.15
C ALA A 203 -30.53 -16.97 16.20
N ARG A 204 -29.94 -16.79 17.39
CA ARG A 204 -30.05 -17.77 18.49
C ARG A 204 -31.50 -17.99 18.93
N GLY A 205 -32.32 -16.93 18.95
CA GLY A 205 -33.74 -17.04 19.26
C GLY A 205 -34.52 -17.86 18.23
N PHE A 206 -34.22 -17.70 16.94
CA PHE A 206 -34.80 -18.52 15.88
C PHE A 206 -34.27 -19.96 15.87
N ALA A 207 -32.98 -20.16 16.15
CA ALA A 207 -32.39 -21.49 16.30
C ALA A 207 -33.09 -22.28 17.41
N ARG A 208 -33.38 -21.63 18.54
CA ARG A 208 -34.19 -22.19 19.64
C ARG A 208 -35.61 -22.56 19.20
N LEU A 209 -36.28 -21.72 18.41
CA LEU A 209 -37.63 -22.00 17.92
C LEU A 209 -37.66 -23.13 16.88
N CYS A 210 -36.58 -23.31 16.11
CA CYS A 210 -36.44 -24.30 15.06
C CYS A 210 -35.64 -25.54 15.52
N GLN A 211 -35.61 -25.83 16.82
CA GLN A 211 -34.78 -26.91 17.37
C GLN A 211 -35.16 -28.27 16.75
N GLY A 212 -34.15 -29.03 16.34
CA GLY A 212 -34.34 -30.34 15.70
C GLY A 212 -34.87 -30.28 14.27
N GLN A 213 -35.00 -29.08 13.68
CA GLN A 213 -35.45 -28.88 12.30
C GLN A 213 -34.32 -28.33 11.42
N PRO A 214 -34.30 -28.61 10.11
CA PRO A 214 -33.22 -28.16 9.22
C PRO A 214 -33.01 -26.65 9.19
N MET A 215 -34.08 -25.84 9.30
CA MET A 215 -33.97 -24.38 9.37
C MET A 215 -33.20 -23.90 10.62
N GLY A 216 -33.23 -24.67 11.72
CA GLY A 216 -32.47 -24.36 12.94
C GLY A 216 -30.96 -24.34 12.69
N GLN A 217 -30.46 -25.23 11.83
CA GLN A 217 -29.05 -25.30 11.45
C GLN A 217 -28.58 -24.01 10.75
N MET A 218 -29.41 -23.45 9.86
CA MET A 218 -29.12 -22.17 9.22
C MET A 218 -29.08 -21.02 10.24
N TRP A 219 -30.01 -20.98 11.21
CA TRP A 219 -30.00 -19.95 12.25
C TRP A 219 -28.80 -20.05 13.19
N CYS A 220 -28.34 -21.27 13.50
CA CYS A 220 -27.09 -21.50 14.21
C CYS A 220 -25.91 -20.92 13.43
N LEU A 221 -25.82 -21.20 12.12
CA LEU A 221 -24.76 -20.65 11.27
C LEU A 221 -24.81 -19.11 11.19
N VAL A 222 -25.99 -18.50 11.10
CA VAL A 222 -26.15 -17.03 11.12
C VAL A 222 -25.69 -16.44 12.46
N ALA A 223 -25.92 -17.13 13.58
CA ALA A 223 -25.43 -16.69 14.89
C ALA A 223 -23.89 -16.69 14.94
N ILE A 224 -23.25 -17.79 14.50
CA ILE A 224 -21.79 -17.91 14.45
C ILE A 224 -21.19 -16.82 13.56
N VAL A 225 -21.79 -16.56 12.38
CA VAL A 225 -21.34 -15.50 11.48
C VAL A 225 -21.48 -14.12 12.13
N ALA A 226 -22.60 -13.82 12.79
CA ALA A 226 -22.81 -12.52 13.44
C ALA A 226 -21.81 -12.27 14.58
N ASP A 227 -21.50 -13.29 15.37
CA ASP A 227 -20.50 -13.22 16.44
C ASP A 227 -19.09 -13.07 15.85
N THR A 228 -18.77 -13.83 14.80
CA THR A 228 -17.46 -13.75 14.11
C THR A 228 -17.24 -12.38 13.46
N MET A 229 -18.27 -11.82 12.81
CA MET A 229 -18.22 -10.48 12.23
C MET A 229 -18.04 -9.39 13.30
N LEU A 230 -18.53 -9.62 14.52
CA LEU A 230 -18.35 -8.71 15.65
C LEU A 230 -16.91 -8.79 16.18
N ASP A 231 -16.42 -10.02 16.43
CA ASP A 231 -15.08 -10.30 16.94
C ASP A 231 -13.98 -9.81 15.99
N ARG A 232 -14.14 -10.08 14.69
CA ARG A 232 -13.16 -9.73 13.64
C ARG A 232 -13.38 -8.35 13.03
N VAL A 233 -14.30 -7.55 13.58
CA VAL A 233 -14.62 -6.17 13.15
C VAL A 233 -14.95 -6.09 11.65
N MET A 234 -15.61 -7.12 11.10
CA MET A 234 -15.92 -7.18 9.66
C MET A 234 -17.02 -6.17 9.28
N GLY A 235 -16.84 -5.45 8.17
CA GLY A 235 -17.82 -4.46 7.69
C GLY A 235 -19.08 -5.08 7.04
N PHE A 236 -20.14 -4.28 6.87
CA PHE A 236 -21.30 -4.64 6.06
C PHE A 236 -21.19 -4.09 4.63
N SER A 237 -20.58 -4.87 3.73
CA SER A 237 -20.58 -4.57 2.28
C SER A 237 -22.00 -4.58 1.69
N LYS A 238 -22.17 -4.02 0.47
CA LYS A 238 -23.45 -4.10 -0.29
C LYS A 238 -23.93 -5.56 -0.42
N ALA A 239 -23.02 -6.51 -0.66
CA ALA A 239 -23.35 -7.92 -0.80
C ALA A 239 -23.80 -8.55 0.52
N ARG A 240 -23.12 -8.25 1.64
CA ARG A 240 -23.52 -8.70 2.98
C ARG A 240 -24.88 -8.13 3.38
N LYS A 241 -25.13 -6.83 3.13
CA LYS A 241 -26.45 -6.20 3.34
C LYS A 241 -27.55 -6.97 2.60
N ARG A 242 -27.33 -7.33 1.33
CA ARG A 242 -28.26 -8.13 0.52
C ARG A 242 -28.47 -9.54 1.07
N MET A 243 -27.41 -10.19 1.54
CA MET A 243 -27.51 -11.51 2.18
C MET A 243 -28.40 -11.44 3.43
N PHE A 244 -28.20 -10.48 4.33
CA PHE A 244 -29.05 -10.31 5.52
C PHE A 244 -30.49 -9.92 5.16
N MET A 245 -30.73 -9.14 4.09
CA MET A 245 -32.08 -8.91 3.55
C MET A 245 -32.74 -10.22 3.08
N ARG A 246 -31.98 -11.09 2.40
CA ARG A 246 -32.47 -12.41 1.98
C ARG A 246 -32.76 -13.32 3.18
N ILE A 247 -31.97 -13.25 4.25
CA ILE A 247 -32.21 -13.98 5.50
C ILE A 247 -33.51 -13.52 6.19
N GLU A 248 -33.87 -12.22 6.13
CA GLU A 248 -35.13 -11.71 6.73
C GLU A 248 -36.36 -12.44 6.18
N LYS A 249 -36.34 -12.87 4.90
CA LYS A 249 -37.43 -13.65 4.31
C LYS A 249 -37.72 -14.92 5.13
N TYR A 250 -36.70 -15.63 5.62
CA TYR A 250 -36.90 -16.82 6.43
C TYR A 250 -37.42 -16.49 7.83
N SER A 251 -36.99 -15.36 8.41
CA SER A 251 -37.58 -14.87 9.68
C SER A 251 -39.09 -14.62 9.55
N ARG A 252 -39.51 -14.10 8.38
CA ARG A 252 -40.91 -13.87 8.02
C ARG A 252 -41.69 -15.17 7.87
N GLU A 253 -41.10 -16.17 7.20
CA GLU A 253 -41.72 -17.49 7.03
C GLU A 253 -41.92 -18.19 8.38
N VAL A 254 -40.93 -18.16 9.28
CA VAL A 254 -41.06 -18.73 10.64
C VAL A 254 -42.22 -18.10 11.43
N VAL A 255 -42.47 -16.80 11.25
CA VAL A 255 -43.55 -16.06 11.94
C VAL A 255 -44.93 -16.33 11.36
N TYR A 256 -45.09 -16.34 10.03
CA TYR A 256 -46.43 -16.40 9.41
C TYR A 256 -46.86 -17.80 8.97
N VAL A 257 -45.90 -18.68 8.65
CA VAL A 257 -46.15 -20.08 8.26
C VAL A 257 -45.98 -21.00 9.47
N GLY A 258 -45.26 -20.55 10.51
CA GLY A 258 -45.10 -21.28 11.76
C GLY A 258 -44.18 -22.50 11.61
N LYS A 259 -44.41 -23.53 12.43
CA LYS A 259 -43.55 -24.73 12.52
C LYS A 259 -43.35 -25.45 11.18
N VAL A 260 -44.32 -25.40 10.26
CA VAL A 260 -44.19 -26.02 8.93
C VAL A 260 -43.03 -25.41 8.11
N ALA A 261 -42.76 -24.11 8.26
CA ALA A 261 -41.63 -23.49 7.58
C ALA A 261 -40.26 -23.93 8.12
N THR A 262 -40.21 -24.37 9.38
CA THR A 262 -38.95 -24.76 10.03
C THR A 262 -38.39 -26.09 9.49
N ALA A 263 -39.26 -26.94 8.93
CA ALA A 263 -38.88 -28.23 8.34
C ALA A 263 -38.16 -28.08 6.98
N LYS A 264 -38.16 -26.89 6.37
CA LYS A 264 -37.52 -26.66 5.07
C LYS A 264 -36.02 -26.40 5.24
N ASP A 265 -35.25 -26.93 4.31
CA ASP A 265 -33.83 -26.61 4.20
C ASP A 265 -33.60 -25.18 3.69
N ALA A 266 -32.56 -24.55 4.23
CA ALA A 266 -32.02 -23.33 3.65
C ALA A 266 -31.38 -23.66 2.29
N PRO A 267 -31.40 -22.74 1.30
CA PRO A 267 -30.72 -22.98 0.03
C PRO A 267 -29.21 -23.07 0.20
N ASP A 268 -28.57 -23.99 -0.51
CA ASP A 268 -27.12 -24.21 -0.47
C ASP A 268 -26.33 -22.93 -0.75
N SER A 269 -26.81 -22.06 -1.66
CA SER A 269 -26.15 -20.78 -1.92
C SER A 269 -26.06 -19.87 -0.69
N LEU A 270 -27.07 -19.89 0.19
CA LEU A 270 -27.02 -19.11 1.43
C LEU A 270 -26.02 -19.71 2.43
N ILE A 271 -25.98 -21.04 2.54
CA ILE A 271 -25.02 -21.72 3.40
C ILE A 271 -23.60 -21.42 2.92
N ARG A 272 -23.35 -21.50 1.62
CA ARG A 272 -22.06 -21.14 1.02
C ARG A 272 -21.67 -19.69 1.28
N ASP A 273 -22.61 -18.75 1.15
CA ASP A 273 -22.36 -17.33 1.45
C ASP A 273 -21.96 -17.12 2.94
N LEU A 274 -22.63 -17.82 3.86
CA LEU A 274 -22.33 -17.73 5.29
C LEU A 274 -21.00 -18.40 5.65
N VAL A 275 -20.71 -19.59 5.11
CA VAL A 275 -19.43 -20.29 5.30
C VAL A 275 -18.27 -19.48 4.72
N TYR A 276 -18.48 -18.80 3.58
CA TYR A 276 -17.50 -17.91 3.01
C TYR A 276 -17.10 -16.77 3.97
N LEU A 277 -18.06 -16.16 4.68
CA LEU A 277 -17.73 -15.14 5.68
C LEU A 277 -16.90 -15.70 6.85
N LEU A 278 -17.17 -16.94 7.28
CA LEU A 278 -16.36 -17.62 8.29
C LEU A 278 -14.94 -17.86 7.79
N TYR A 279 -14.79 -18.34 6.56
CA TYR A 279 -13.49 -18.55 5.92
C TYR A 279 -12.69 -17.24 5.84
N ARG A 280 -13.31 -16.18 5.31
CA ARG A 280 -12.72 -14.84 5.14
C ARG A 280 -12.40 -14.14 6.46
N SER A 281 -13.05 -14.51 7.56
CA SER A 281 -12.78 -13.90 8.86
C SER A 281 -11.35 -14.14 9.35
N GLY A 282 -10.71 -15.23 8.92
CA GLY A 282 -9.42 -15.67 9.45
C GLY A 282 -9.47 -15.97 10.96
N SER A 283 -10.66 -16.21 11.53
CA SER A 283 -10.81 -16.46 12.96
C SER A 283 -10.32 -17.86 13.33
N ALA A 284 -9.57 -17.94 14.43
CA ALA A 284 -9.11 -19.20 15.02
C ALA A 284 -10.07 -19.71 16.12
N ASN A 285 -11.26 -19.12 16.27
CA ASN A 285 -12.21 -19.54 17.29
C ASN A 285 -12.62 -21.02 17.05
N PRO A 286 -12.78 -21.84 18.10
CA PRO A 286 -13.07 -23.27 17.96
C PRO A 286 -14.35 -23.56 17.17
N GLU A 287 -15.42 -22.77 17.37
CA GLU A 287 -16.67 -22.90 16.63
C GLU A 287 -16.48 -22.68 15.12
N VAL A 288 -15.77 -21.62 14.75
CA VAL A 288 -15.46 -21.29 13.35
C VAL A 288 -14.59 -22.38 12.72
N THR A 289 -13.54 -22.79 13.42
CA THR A 289 -12.61 -23.82 12.94
C THR A 289 -13.31 -25.16 12.77
N SER A 290 -14.22 -25.53 13.67
CA SER A 290 -15.03 -26.74 13.55
C SER A 290 -15.88 -26.72 12.28
N VAL A 291 -16.59 -25.61 12.01
CA VAL A 291 -17.40 -25.45 10.79
C VAL A 291 -16.54 -25.53 9.53
N LEU A 292 -15.40 -24.84 9.48
CA LEU A 292 -14.51 -24.85 8.33
C LEU A 292 -13.88 -26.23 8.10
N SER A 293 -13.47 -26.91 9.16
CA SER A 293 -12.86 -28.24 9.09
C SER A 293 -13.83 -29.30 8.53
N ALA A 294 -15.13 -29.17 8.82
CA ALA A 294 -16.16 -30.04 8.24
C ALA A 294 -16.24 -29.94 6.71
N TYR A 295 -15.90 -28.78 6.16
CA TYR A 295 -15.78 -28.53 4.72
C TYR A 295 -14.36 -28.70 4.17
N ARG A 296 -13.43 -29.23 4.98
CA ARG A 296 -11.99 -29.36 4.65
C ARG A 296 -11.32 -28.03 4.31
N LEU A 297 -11.79 -26.97 4.96
CA LEU A 297 -11.24 -25.62 4.85
C LEU A 297 -10.45 -25.28 6.10
N THR A 298 -9.44 -24.43 5.91
CA THR A 298 -8.76 -23.72 7.00
C THR A 298 -9.16 -22.24 6.96
N PRO A 299 -9.08 -21.50 8.08
CA PRO A 299 -9.23 -20.05 8.04
C PRO A 299 -8.35 -19.42 6.97
N ALA A 300 -8.85 -18.40 6.26
CA ALA A 300 -8.11 -17.78 5.17
C ALA A 300 -6.80 -17.16 5.66
N GLU A 301 -5.69 -17.47 4.98
CA GLU A 301 -4.38 -16.82 5.21
C GLU A 301 -4.44 -15.32 4.90
N PHE A 302 -5.32 -14.95 3.97
CA PHE A 302 -5.58 -13.57 3.58
C PHE A 302 -6.99 -13.15 4.03
N PRO A 303 -7.18 -12.64 5.26
CA PRO A 303 -8.48 -12.32 5.86
C PRO A 303 -9.09 -11.01 5.33
N ASP A 304 -10.34 -10.76 5.72
CA ASP A 304 -11.17 -9.61 5.31
C ASP A 304 -10.46 -8.26 5.46
N SER A 305 -9.76 -8.04 6.57
CA SER A 305 -9.04 -6.79 6.85
C SER A 305 -7.89 -6.54 5.88
N MET A 306 -7.18 -7.59 5.44
CA MET A 306 -6.14 -7.46 4.43
C MET A 306 -6.74 -7.20 3.06
N LEU A 307 -7.85 -7.86 2.70
CA LEU A 307 -8.58 -7.55 1.45
C LEU A 307 -8.99 -6.09 1.40
N ASP A 308 -9.55 -5.54 2.48
CA ASP A 308 -9.95 -4.13 2.53
C ASP A 308 -8.75 -3.20 2.30
N ALA A 309 -7.58 -3.51 2.87
CA ALA A 309 -6.36 -2.73 2.66
C ALA A 309 -5.88 -2.77 1.20
N HIS A 310 -5.83 -3.97 0.59
CA HIS A 310 -5.43 -4.11 -0.81
C HIS A 310 -6.46 -3.54 -1.78
N ALA A 311 -7.77 -3.61 -1.45
CA ALA A 311 -8.83 -2.97 -2.22
C ALA A 311 -8.67 -1.44 -2.20
N ARG A 312 -8.40 -0.81 -1.05
CA ARG A 312 -8.12 0.63 -0.99
C ARG A 312 -6.95 1.03 -1.88
N ARG A 313 -5.91 0.22 -1.95
CA ARG A 313 -4.79 0.44 -2.89
C ARG A 313 -5.25 0.32 -4.34
N LEU A 314 -6.01 -0.72 -4.69
CA LEU A 314 -6.48 -0.98 -6.06
C LEU A 314 -7.53 0.02 -6.58
N TYR A 315 -8.33 0.60 -5.68
CA TYR A 315 -9.40 1.55 -6.01
C TYR A 315 -9.04 3.02 -5.68
N GLY A 316 -7.88 3.27 -5.04
CA GLY A 316 -7.38 4.62 -4.73
C GLY A 316 -6.87 5.40 -5.95
N PRO A 317 -6.23 6.57 -5.80
CA PRO A 317 -5.65 7.30 -6.93
C PRO A 317 -4.54 6.48 -7.63
N GLY A 318 -4.41 6.61 -8.95
CA GLY A 318 -3.37 5.91 -9.73
C GLY A 318 -1.95 6.35 -9.35
N THR A 319 -0.94 5.52 -9.61
CA THR A 319 0.47 5.80 -9.25
C THR A 319 0.98 7.10 -9.87
N ASP A 320 0.57 7.44 -11.09
CA ASP A 320 0.97 8.68 -11.76
C ASP A 320 0.35 9.91 -11.08
N VAL A 321 -0.89 9.77 -10.59
CA VAL A 321 -1.57 10.82 -9.81
C VAL A 321 -0.91 10.97 -8.45
N LEU A 322 -0.61 9.86 -7.76
CA LEU A 322 0.11 9.88 -6.49
C LEU A 322 1.51 10.47 -6.65
N LYS A 323 2.20 10.19 -7.76
CA LYS A 323 3.51 10.75 -8.08
C LYS A 323 3.41 12.26 -8.32
N SER A 324 2.47 12.71 -9.16
CA SER A 324 2.24 14.14 -9.40
C SER A 324 1.86 14.88 -8.12
N LEU A 325 1.01 14.27 -7.28
CA LEU A 325 0.60 14.83 -5.99
C LEU A 325 1.77 14.89 -5.02
N SER A 326 2.56 13.82 -4.91
CA SER A 326 3.76 13.77 -4.07
C SER A 326 4.77 14.83 -4.50
N THR A 327 5.00 15.02 -5.81
CA THR A 327 5.89 16.06 -6.31
C THR A 327 5.38 17.47 -5.94
N ALA A 328 4.10 17.76 -6.13
CA ALA A 328 3.53 19.06 -5.76
C ALA A 328 3.65 19.35 -4.25
N LEU A 329 3.42 18.34 -3.40
CA LEU A 329 3.58 18.46 -1.95
C LEU A 329 5.05 18.62 -1.54
N GLN A 330 5.98 17.93 -2.21
CA GLN A 330 7.42 18.11 -2.00
C GLN A 330 7.88 19.51 -2.38
N ASP A 331 7.37 20.07 -3.48
CA ASP A 331 7.70 21.44 -3.88
C ASP A 331 7.24 22.47 -2.84
N GLU A 332 6.04 22.29 -2.25
CA GLU A 332 5.56 23.14 -1.15
C GLU A 332 6.43 22.99 0.11
N LEU A 333 6.83 21.77 0.45
CA LEU A 333 7.70 21.48 1.60
C LEU A 333 9.12 22.03 1.41
N ASN A 334 9.68 21.96 0.21
CA ASN A 334 10.98 22.55 -0.12
C ASN A 334 10.96 24.06 0.08
N GLN A 335 9.95 24.76 -0.43
CA GLN A 335 9.78 26.19 -0.20
C GLN A 335 9.64 26.55 1.29
N LEU A 336 9.08 25.64 2.09
CA LEU A 336 8.93 25.82 3.52
C LEU A 336 10.27 25.64 4.26
N LYS A 337 11.05 24.62 3.88
CA LYS A 337 12.40 24.38 4.41
C LYS A 337 13.34 25.53 4.08
N ASP A 338 13.29 26.07 2.86
CA ASP A 338 14.10 27.23 2.46
C ASP A 338 13.84 28.44 3.36
N LYS A 339 12.58 28.69 3.71
CA LYS A 339 12.21 29.77 4.64
C LYS A 339 12.69 29.49 6.06
N LEU A 340 12.62 28.24 6.52
CA LEU A 340 13.15 27.87 7.84
C LEU A 340 14.67 28.04 7.92
N ASP A 341 15.41 27.68 6.86
CA ASP A 341 16.86 27.88 6.76
C ASP A 341 17.24 29.37 6.77
N ILE A 342 16.45 30.24 6.14
CA ILE A 342 16.64 31.70 6.23
C ILE A 342 16.49 32.19 7.68
N VAL A 343 15.46 31.70 8.40
CA VAL A 343 15.23 32.04 9.82
C VAL A 343 16.38 31.53 10.69
N GLU A 344 16.88 30.30 10.46
CA GLU A 344 18.02 29.71 11.18
C GLU A 344 19.29 30.55 11.01
N ARG A 345 19.57 31.00 9.78
CA ARG A 345 20.80 31.77 9.47
C ARG A 345 20.80 33.20 10.01
N GLY A 346 19.69 33.68 10.57
CA GLY A 346 19.58 35.01 11.16
C GLY A 346 19.75 36.15 10.14
N ILE A 347 19.51 35.89 8.85
CA ILE A 347 19.54 36.90 7.79
C ILE A 347 18.18 37.60 7.78
N GLU A 348 18.07 38.72 8.51
CA GLU A 348 16.83 39.50 8.68
C GLU A 348 15.58 38.66 9.06
N PRO A 349 15.57 37.94 10.21
CA PRO A 349 14.39 37.22 10.66
C PRO A 349 13.32 38.22 11.11
N ASP A 350 12.38 38.52 10.22
CA ASP A 350 11.16 39.26 10.55
C ASP A 350 10.09 38.28 11.04
N LEU A 351 9.28 38.70 12.03
CA LEU A 351 8.11 37.96 12.50
C LEU A 351 7.12 37.68 11.35
N ALA A 352 7.18 38.49 10.29
CA ALA A 352 6.46 38.27 9.03
C ALA A 352 6.80 36.91 8.37
N GLU A 353 8.04 36.43 8.48
CA GLU A 353 8.43 35.12 7.93
C GLU A 353 7.83 33.96 8.74
N LEU A 354 7.75 34.07 10.07
CA LEU A 354 7.06 33.08 10.90
C LEU A 354 5.57 32.97 10.49
N SER A 355 4.93 34.11 10.25
CA SER A 355 3.54 34.20 9.77
C SER A 355 3.36 33.51 8.40
N SER A 356 4.32 33.71 7.50
CA SER A 356 4.38 33.12 6.16
C SER A 356 4.53 31.60 6.21
N ILE A 357 5.42 31.08 7.07
CA ILE A 357 5.65 29.64 7.29
C ILE A 357 4.42 29.00 7.93
N ALA A 358 3.84 29.64 8.96
CA ALA A 358 2.62 29.16 9.60
C ALA A 358 1.47 29.02 8.60
N GLY A 359 1.25 30.04 7.75
CA GLY A 359 0.24 30.00 6.71
C GLY A 359 0.49 28.91 5.65
N ALA A 360 1.76 28.57 5.36
CA ALA A 360 2.09 27.47 4.47
C ALA A 360 1.79 26.10 5.11
N LEU A 361 2.16 25.89 6.37
CA LEU A 361 1.81 24.68 7.12
C LEU A 361 0.29 24.47 7.26
N GLU A 362 -0.48 25.55 7.45
CA GLU A 362 -1.95 25.48 7.49
C GLU A 362 -2.54 25.01 6.15
N ARG A 363 -2.04 25.52 5.03
CA ARG A 363 -2.47 25.08 3.69
C ARG A 363 -2.10 23.61 3.45
N LEU A 364 -0.87 23.22 3.78
CA LEU A 364 -0.42 21.83 3.70
C LEU A 364 -1.31 20.92 4.56
N ALA A 365 -1.60 21.31 5.79
CA ALA A 365 -2.49 20.57 6.70
C ALA A 365 -3.88 20.37 6.11
N ASN A 366 -4.45 21.39 5.46
CA ASN A 366 -5.76 21.27 4.82
C ASN A 366 -5.74 20.31 3.62
N THR A 367 -4.67 20.36 2.82
CA THR A 367 -4.48 19.39 1.72
C THR A 367 -4.35 17.96 2.25
N LEU A 368 -3.54 17.74 3.29
CA LEU A 368 -3.37 16.42 3.91
C LEU A 368 -4.69 15.87 4.46
N VAL A 369 -5.49 16.70 5.13
CA VAL A 369 -6.83 16.30 5.62
C VAL A 369 -7.79 15.99 4.47
N MET A 370 -7.75 16.74 3.37
CA MET A 370 -8.57 16.47 2.18
C MET A 370 -8.24 15.09 1.55
N LEU A 371 -7.00 14.63 1.74
CA LEU A 371 -6.52 13.31 1.33
C LEU A 371 -6.75 12.24 2.40
N ASP A 372 -7.58 12.48 3.42
CA ASP A 372 -7.80 11.58 4.56
C ASP A 372 -6.54 11.25 5.41
N LEU A 373 -5.46 12.02 5.27
CA LEU A 373 -4.23 11.92 6.08
C LEU A 373 -4.36 12.81 7.32
N ASN A 374 -5.23 12.39 8.24
CA ASN A 374 -5.67 13.18 9.37
C ASN A 374 -4.60 13.39 10.44
N GLN A 375 -3.74 12.39 10.69
CA GLN A 375 -2.65 12.51 11.67
C GLN A 375 -1.57 13.45 11.16
N LEU A 376 -1.14 13.29 9.90
CA LEU A 376 -0.18 14.20 9.26
C LEU A 376 -0.71 15.63 9.20
N GLY A 377 -1.99 15.81 8.84
CA GLY A 377 -2.64 17.12 8.86
C GLY A 377 -2.72 17.74 10.25
N THR A 378 -2.92 16.92 11.30
CA THR A 378 -2.92 17.39 12.69
C THR A 378 -1.53 17.81 13.14
N MET A 379 -0.49 17.06 12.76
CA MET A 379 0.91 17.38 13.05
C MET A 379 1.31 18.72 12.40
N ALA A 380 1.04 18.90 11.10
CA ALA A 380 1.30 20.15 10.38
C ALA A 380 0.59 21.36 11.02
N ARG A 381 -0.68 21.18 11.42
CA ARG A 381 -1.45 22.23 12.11
C ARG A 381 -0.89 22.55 13.50
N GLY A 382 -0.38 21.54 14.22
CA GLY A 382 0.28 21.72 15.50
C GLY A 382 1.54 22.58 15.39
N GLU A 383 2.36 22.35 14.37
CA GLU A 383 3.55 23.17 14.10
C GLU A 383 3.21 24.60 13.68
N ALA A 384 2.17 24.79 12.84
CA ALA A 384 1.67 26.11 12.49
C ALA A 384 1.23 26.91 13.74
N ALA A 385 0.56 26.26 14.69
CA ALA A 385 0.13 26.89 15.93
C ALA A 385 1.31 27.35 16.81
N LYS A 386 2.42 26.61 16.85
CA LYS A 386 3.64 27.04 17.57
C LYS A 386 4.22 28.31 16.96
N LEU A 387 4.35 28.35 15.62
CA LEU A 387 4.83 29.54 14.91
C LEU A 387 3.96 30.77 15.18
N ARG A 388 2.62 30.61 15.18
CA ARG A 388 1.68 31.68 15.57
C ARG A 388 1.87 32.14 17.02
N THR A 389 2.15 31.22 17.92
CA THR A 389 2.39 31.55 19.33
C THR A 389 3.65 32.41 19.46
N TRP A 390 4.74 32.05 18.78
CA TRP A 390 5.98 32.86 18.78
C TRP A 390 5.78 34.24 18.14
N GLU A 391 4.98 34.31 17.06
CA GLU A 391 4.56 35.57 16.44
C GLU A 391 3.80 36.46 17.43
N GLU A 392 2.80 35.92 18.13
CA GLU A 392 2.01 36.64 19.14
C GLU A 392 2.85 37.10 20.34
N GLU A 393 3.83 36.29 20.75
CA GLU A 393 4.79 36.63 21.81
C GLU A 393 5.85 37.64 21.35
N ASN A 394 5.87 38.01 20.07
CA ASN A 394 6.83 38.92 19.46
C ASN A 394 8.28 38.47 19.70
N ARG A 395 8.49 37.14 19.63
CA ARG A 395 9.72 36.42 19.98
C ARG A 395 10.14 35.52 18.81
N LEU A 396 11.45 35.44 18.57
CA LEU A 396 12.02 34.44 17.66
C LEU A 396 12.26 33.10 18.41
N PRO A 397 12.07 31.95 17.73
CA PRO A 397 12.34 30.65 18.32
C PRO A 397 13.82 30.46 18.68
N GLU A 398 14.09 29.71 19.75
CA GLU A 398 15.43 29.24 20.08
C GLU A 398 15.86 28.08 19.15
N ASP A 399 17.16 27.83 19.02
CA ASP A 399 17.71 26.78 18.15
C ASP A 399 17.06 25.40 18.37
N ASP A 400 16.87 24.98 19.63
CA ASP A 400 16.21 23.69 19.95
C ASP A 400 14.73 23.65 19.55
N GLU A 401 14.05 24.80 19.57
CA GLU A 401 12.66 24.90 19.11
C GLU A 401 12.58 24.82 17.59
N LEU A 402 13.52 25.47 16.90
CA LEU A 402 13.64 25.46 15.45
C LEU A 402 14.02 24.07 14.93
N TYR A 403 14.92 23.36 15.62
CA TYR A 403 15.28 21.98 15.28
C TYR A 403 14.10 21.02 15.41
N LYS A 404 13.28 21.15 16.46
CA LYS A 404 12.06 20.34 16.61
C LYS A 404 11.04 20.61 15.51
N LEU A 405 10.90 21.87 15.11
CA LEU A 405 10.03 22.26 14.00
C LEU A 405 10.54 21.66 12.68
N ALA A 406 11.84 21.78 12.40
CA ALA A 406 12.48 21.19 11.23
C ALA A 406 12.29 19.67 11.20
N ASP A 407 12.51 18.99 12.34
CA ASP A 407 12.27 17.56 12.47
C ASP A 407 10.83 17.16 12.13
N SER A 408 9.85 17.92 12.61
CA SER A 408 8.45 17.70 12.27
C SER A 408 8.18 17.87 10.78
N VAL A 409 8.72 18.92 10.15
CA VAL A 409 8.57 19.19 8.70
C VAL A 409 9.19 18.06 7.87
N LEU A 410 10.40 17.61 8.22
CA LEU A 410 11.04 16.47 7.56
C LEU A 410 10.22 15.19 7.70
N GLY A 411 9.50 15.03 8.82
CA GLY A 411 8.68 13.83 9.07
C GLY A 411 7.43 13.81 8.19
N ILE A 412 6.82 14.97 8.00
CA ILE A 412 5.71 15.15 7.06
C ILE A 412 6.19 14.86 5.64
N GLU A 413 7.38 15.33 5.27
CA GLU A 413 7.95 15.11 3.94
C GLU A 413 8.26 13.65 3.64
N ASP A 414 8.89 12.93 4.57
CA ASP A 414 9.15 11.50 4.44
C ASP A 414 7.83 10.74 4.23
N ALA A 415 6.79 11.08 5.00
CA ALA A 415 5.47 10.47 4.85
C ALA A 415 4.84 10.78 3.48
N VAL A 416 4.99 12.01 2.98
CA VAL A 416 4.57 12.42 1.63
C VAL A 416 5.31 11.60 0.56
N MET A 417 6.63 11.38 0.69
CA MET A 417 7.39 10.51 -0.22
C MET A 417 6.86 9.07 -0.22
N GLN A 418 6.44 8.56 0.94
CA GLN A 418 5.86 7.22 1.05
C GLN A 418 4.48 7.09 0.41
N ILE A 419 3.78 8.19 0.08
CA ILE A 419 2.48 8.15 -0.62
C ILE A 419 2.61 7.46 -1.99
N VAL A 420 3.73 7.64 -2.70
CA VAL A 420 3.95 7.02 -4.02
C VAL A 420 4.04 5.49 -3.92
N VAL A 421 4.64 4.99 -2.84
CA VAL A 421 4.90 3.54 -2.65
C VAL A 421 3.75 2.85 -1.92
N ARG A 422 3.25 3.45 -0.85
CA ARG A 422 2.24 2.85 0.05
C ARG A 422 0.81 3.25 -0.31
N GLY A 423 0.65 4.30 -1.11
CA GLY A 423 -0.62 4.96 -1.35
C GLY A 423 -1.05 5.85 -0.19
N ILE A 424 -2.20 6.48 -0.35
CA ILE A 424 -2.89 7.22 0.71
C ILE A 424 -3.61 6.20 1.59
N THR A 425 -3.00 5.85 2.72
CA THR A 425 -3.49 4.81 3.63
C THR A 425 -3.32 5.24 5.08
N SER A 426 -4.01 4.54 5.99
CA SER A 426 -3.83 4.72 7.44
C SER A 426 -2.41 4.39 7.92
N GLU A 427 -1.68 3.53 7.21
CA GLU A 427 -0.27 3.21 7.52
C GLU A 427 0.63 4.40 7.16
N THR A 428 0.37 5.06 6.04
CA THR A 428 1.06 6.29 5.63
C THR A 428 0.74 7.44 6.59
N ASP A 429 -0.52 7.57 7.02
CA ASP A 429 -0.93 8.58 8.00
C ASP A 429 -0.29 8.34 9.38
N ALA A 430 -0.12 7.07 9.78
CA ALA A 430 0.52 6.69 11.04
C ALA A 430 2.04 6.98 11.10
N LEU A 431 2.65 7.40 9.99
CA LEU A 431 4.04 7.88 9.98
C LEU A 431 4.20 9.20 10.75
N ALA A 432 3.10 9.92 11.04
CA ALA A 432 3.06 11.20 11.75
C ALA A 432 3.52 11.18 13.24
N GLY A 433 4.17 10.11 13.71
CA GLY A 433 4.59 10.01 15.11
C GLY A 433 5.55 8.87 15.44
N GLY A 434 6.12 8.19 14.44
CA GLY A 434 7.11 7.15 14.68
C GLY A 434 8.41 7.76 15.19
N GLN A 435 8.90 7.32 16.37
CA GLN A 435 10.27 7.57 16.80
C GLN A 435 11.21 7.02 15.73
N ARG A 436 11.83 7.92 14.99
CA ARG A 436 12.82 7.61 13.96
C ARG A 436 13.95 6.80 14.58
N THR A 437 14.28 5.65 13.99
CA THR A 437 15.64 5.14 14.08
C THR A 437 16.45 6.03 13.15
N ARG A 438 17.46 6.74 13.68
CA ARG A 438 18.32 7.69 12.93
C ARG A 438 18.92 7.10 11.64
N GLU A 439 18.97 5.77 11.55
CA GLU A 439 19.40 4.97 10.41
C GLU A 439 18.43 4.96 9.21
N GLU A 440 17.17 5.36 9.38
CA GLU A 440 16.14 5.31 8.30
C GLU A 440 15.87 6.66 7.63
N SER A 441 16.54 7.75 8.03
CA SER A 441 16.34 9.07 7.43
C SER A 441 16.89 9.12 5.99
N LEU A 442 16.04 9.44 5.01
CA LEU A 442 16.44 9.62 3.62
C LEU A 442 17.48 10.74 3.46
N TYR A 443 17.46 11.73 4.34
CA TYR A 443 18.44 12.82 4.38
C TYR A 443 19.84 12.39 4.79
N LEU A 444 19.95 11.45 5.73
CA LEU A 444 21.26 10.88 6.08
C LEU A 444 21.85 10.14 4.87
N HIS A 445 21.00 9.49 4.07
CA HIS A 445 21.43 8.83 2.84
C HIS A 445 21.87 9.82 1.77
N GLU A 446 21.12 10.90 1.56
CA GLU A 446 21.47 11.95 0.60
C GLU A 446 22.77 12.68 1.00
N ALA A 447 22.91 13.01 2.29
CA ALA A 447 24.14 13.57 2.83
C ALA A 447 25.34 12.62 2.64
N THR A 448 25.13 11.31 2.85
CA THR A 448 26.17 10.28 2.61
C THR A 448 26.55 10.22 1.14
N TYR A 449 25.58 10.32 0.23
CA TYR A 449 25.84 10.34 -1.21
C TYR A 449 26.65 11.56 -1.64
N VAL A 450 26.27 12.76 -1.18
CA VAL A 450 26.98 14.01 -1.51
C VAL A 450 28.42 13.99 -1.00
N VAL A 451 28.65 13.53 0.24
CA VAL A 451 30.01 13.40 0.78
C VAL A 451 30.82 12.36 0.01
N ALA A 452 30.23 11.24 -0.40
CA ALA A 452 30.90 10.22 -1.20
C ALA A 452 31.27 10.73 -2.61
N ASP A 453 30.41 11.52 -3.26
CA ASP A 453 30.65 12.09 -4.58
C ASP A 453 31.75 13.16 -4.56
N GLU A 454 31.76 14.02 -3.54
CA GLU A 454 32.82 15.02 -3.30
C GLU A 454 34.16 14.31 -3.03
N ALA A 455 34.16 13.29 -2.18
CA ALA A 455 35.34 12.49 -1.88
C ALA A 455 35.91 11.82 -3.15
N LYS A 456 35.06 11.26 -4.01
CA LYS A 456 35.46 10.68 -5.29
C LYS A 456 36.09 11.71 -6.22
N SER A 457 35.45 12.87 -6.37
CA SER A 457 35.95 13.95 -7.21
C SER A 457 37.35 14.41 -6.77
N ALA A 458 37.56 14.50 -5.46
CA ALA A 458 38.83 14.89 -4.89
C ALA A 458 39.92 13.79 -5.00
N LEU A 459 39.57 12.50 -4.89
CA LEU A 459 40.48 11.38 -5.19
C LEU A 459 40.88 11.31 -6.68
N THR A 460 39.95 11.60 -7.59
CA THR A 460 40.25 11.72 -9.01
C THR A 460 41.25 12.87 -9.26
N LEU A 461 41.06 14.00 -8.57
CA LEU A 461 41.99 15.14 -8.64
C LEU A 461 43.37 14.76 -8.08
N ALA A 462 43.43 14.00 -6.99
CA ALA A 462 44.67 13.48 -6.41
C ALA A 462 45.48 12.66 -7.42
N LYS A 463 44.85 11.70 -8.10
CA LYS A 463 45.51 10.87 -9.12
C LYS A 463 46.03 11.68 -10.30
N ARG A 464 45.26 12.68 -10.76
CA ARG A 464 45.69 13.60 -11.81
C ARG A 464 46.89 14.44 -11.39
N ALA A 465 46.89 14.96 -10.16
CA ALA A 465 48.00 15.73 -9.61
C ALA A 465 49.28 14.88 -9.50
N ILE A 466 49.16 13.62 -9.05
CA ILE A 466 50.29 12.66 -9.01
C ILE A 466 50.79 12.33 -10.42
N THR A 467 49.90 12.15 -11.39
CA THR A 467 50.29 11.90 -12.79
C THR A 467 51.04 13.10 -13.38
N ALA A 468 50.51 14.32 -13.19
CA ALA A 468 51.16 15.54 -13.65
C ALA A 468 52.52 15.77 -12.97
N PHE A 469 52.63 15.44 -11.68
CA PHE A 469 53.90 15.45 -10.96
C PHE A 469 54.93 14.49 -11.59
N ILE A 470 54.52 13.29 -12.00
CA ILE A 470 55.40 12.32 -12.68
C ILE A 470 55.79 12.82 -14.09
N GLU A 471 54.84 13.35 -14.86
CA GLU A 471 55.07 13.82 -16.24
C GLU A 471 55.91 15.10 -16.33
N SER A 472 55.93 15.91 -15.27
CA SER A 472 56.66 17.18 -15.17
C SER A 472 58.07 17.06 -14.61
N ASP A 473 58.65 15.85 -14.63
CA ASP A 473 59.98 15.59 -14.07
C ASP A 473 60.05 15.88 -12.54
N TYR A 474 58.97 15.52 -11.82
CA TYR A 474 58.80 15.66 -10.37
C TYR A 474 58.64 17.11 -9.87
N ASP A 475 57.94 17.97 -10.63
CA ASP A 475 57.61 19.33 -10.17
C ASP A 475 56.56 19.31 -9.05
N LYS A 476 57.03 19.57 -7.83
CA LYS A 476 56.25 19.58 -6.60
C LYS A 476 55.09 20.58 -6.60
N LEU A 477 55.11 21.59 -7.47
CA LEU A 477 54.03 22.58 -7.57
C LEU A 477 52.68 21.92 -7.87
N HIS A 478 52.68 20.80 -8.59
CA HIS A 478 51.47 20.03 -8.91
C HIS A 478 50.81 19.36 -7.69
N LEU A 479 51.56 19.17 -6.60
CA LEU A 479 51.07 18.50 -5.37
C LEU A 479 50.73 19.48 -4.24
N ALA A 480 50.99 20.78 -4.40
CA ALA A 480 50.97 21.74 -3.29
C ALA A 480 49.63 21.83 -2.53
N ASN A 481 48.50 21.66 -3.24
CA ASN A 481 47.16 21.73 -2.64
C ASN A 481 46.63 20.36 -2.18
N LEU A 482 47.32 19.28 -2.56
CA LEU A 482 46.80 17.93 -2.41
C LEU A 482 46.63 17.49 -0.95
N PRO A 483 47.58 17.75 -0.02
CA PRO A 483 47.39 17.41 1.39
C PRO A 483 46.15 18.04 2.02
N THR A 484 45.89 19.32 1.73
CA THR A 484 44.72 20.05 2.24
C THR A 484 43.41 19.49 1.69
N THR A 485 43.39 19.13 0.41
CA THR A 485 42.25 18.48 -0.23
C THR A 485 41.96 17.11 0.41
N LEU A 486 42.97 16.28 0.61
CA LEU A 486 42.79 14.95 1.24
C LEU A 486 42.36 15.07 2.72
N HIS A 487 42.86 16.06 3.46
CA HIS A 487 42.45 16.30 4.85
C HIS A 487 40.98 16.73 4.97
N SER A 488 40.46 17.46 3.98
CA SER A 488 39.04 17.86 3.96
C SER A 488 38.11 16.66 3.80
N ILE A 489 38.47 15.71 2.93
CA ILE A 489 37.73 14.45 2.73
C ILE A 489 37.82 13.56 3.98
N TRP A 490 38.99 13.50 4.63
CA TRP A 490 39.18 12.77 5.89
C TRP A 490 38.16 13.19 6.95
N GLY A 491 37.92 14.50 7.07
CA GLY A 491 36.88 15.04 7.96
C GLY A 491 35.47 14.57 7.57
N GLY A 492 35.16 14.55 6.28
CA GLY A 492 33.89 14.02 5.76
C GLY A 492 33.67 12.55 6.06
N LEU A 493 34.70 11.71 5.91
CA LEU A 493 34.63 10.27 6.23
C LEU A 493 34.44 10.02 7.74
N HIS A 494 35.03 10.87 8.58
CA HIS A 494 34.79 10.84 10.02
C HIS A 494 33.34 11.17 10.38
N MET A 495 32.72 12.15 9.70
CA MET A 495 31.30 12.48 9.89
C MET A 495 30.37 11.34 9.47
N LEU A 496 30.76 10.55 8.46
CA LEU A 496 30.04 9.35 8.02
C LEU A 496 30.27 8.12 8.93
N ASN A 497 31.04 8.28 10.02
CA ASN A 497 31.38 7.22 10.95
C ASN A 497 32.08 6.03 10.25
N ASP A 498 32.95 6.32 9.26
CA ASP A 498 33.81 5.34 8.58
C ASP A 498 35.29 5.54 8.97
N PRO A 499 35.70 5.05 10.15
CA PRO A 499 37.06 5.26 10.65
C PRO A 499 38.12 4.52 9.81
N GLY A 500 37.75 3.45 9.10
CA GLY A 500 38.68 2.68 8.28
C GLY A 500 39.12 3.46 7.04
N ALA A 501 38.15 3.98 6.27
CA ALA A 501 38.45 4.82 5.13
C ALA A 501 39.19 6.11 5.51
N ALA A 502 38.82 6.71 6.64
CA ALA A 502 39.53 7.89 7.17
C ALA A 502 41.00 7.56 7.46
N SER A 503 41.29 6.45 8.14
CA SER A 503 42.67 6.07 8.47
C SER A 503 43.54 5.84 7.24
N VAL A 504 43.03 5.16 6.21
CA VAL A 504 43.75 4.98 4.93
C VAL A 504 44.05 6.32 4.28
N LEU A 505 43.07 7.22 4.22
CA LEU A 505 43.24 8.52 3.60
C LEU A 505 44.26 9.41 4.34
N GLU A 506 44.28 9.33 5.67
CA GLU A 506 45.26 10.02 6.51
C GLU A 506 46.69 9.53 6.21
N ARG A 507 46.90 8.21 6.10
CA ARG A 507 48.20 7.62 5.71
C ARG A 507 48.62 8.04 4.32
N VAL A 508 47.71 8.09 3.35
CA VAL A 508 47.98 8.58 2.00
C VAL A 508 48.40 10.06 2.03
N ALA A 509 47.67 10.91 2.75
CA ALA A 509 47.98 12.33 2.85
C ALA A 509 49.35 12.57 3.51
N ALA A 510 49.65 11.86 4.61
CA ALA A 510 50.94 11.91 5.29
C ALA A 510 52.08 11.43 4.37
N SER A 511 51.87 10.34 3.65
CA SER A 511 52.85 9.80 2.69
C SER A 511 53.16 10.77 1.56
N ILE A 512 52.15 11.46 1.03
CA ILE A 512 52.34 12.50 0.01
C ILE A 512 53.14 13.68 0.57
N GLN A 513 52.81 14.12 1.78
CA GLN A 513 53.54 15.20 2.44
C GLN A 513 55.02 14.83 2.65
N GLU A 514 55.29 13.69 3.30
CA GLU A 514 56.64 13.30 3.69
C GLU A 514 57.51 12.84 2.51
N ARG A 515 56.96 12.01 1.62
CA ARG A 515 57.72 11.32 0.56
C ARG A 515 57.75 12.04 -0.77
N LEU A 516 56.76 12.89 -1.07
CA LEU A 516 56.67 13.60 -2.36
C LEU A 516 56.96 15.10 -2.23
N LEU A 517 56.49 15.75 -1.16
CA LEU A 517 56.69 17.19 -0.96
C LEU A 517 57.96 17.53 -0.16
N ASP A 518 58.19 16.87 0.98
CA ASP A 518 59.29 17.22 1.89
C ASP A 518 60.64 16.57 1.50
N ALA A 519 60.60 15.37 0.91
CA ALA A 519 61.80 14.66 0.45
C ALA A 519 62.55 15.42 -0.65
N ARG A 520 63.90 15.48 -0.59
CA ARG A 520 64.72 16.18 -1.58
C ARG A 520 65.05 15.37 -2.83
N GLU A 521 64.95 14.05 -2.73
CA GLU A 521 65.24 13.12 -3.82
C GLU A 521 63.95 12.68 -4.51
N ALA A 522 64.07 12.23 -5.76
CA ALA A 522 62.93 11.71 -6.50
C ALA A 522 62.36 10.46 -5.77
N PRO A 523 61.03 10.32 -5.69
CA PRO A 523 60.40 9.18 -5.04
C PRO A 523 60.69 7.89 -5.79
N GLN A 524 60.78 6.79 -5.04
CA GLN A 524 60.93 5.46 -5.64
C GLN A 524 59.65 5.09 -6.40
N ALA A 525 59.77 4.44 -7.57
CA ALA A 525 58.64 4.04 -8.39
C ALA A 525 57.61 3.20 -7.60
N GLN A 526 58.09 2.35 -6.70
CA GLN A 526 57.25 1.49 -5.86
C GLN A 526 56.35 2.28 -4.88
N VAL A 527 56.81 3.45 -4.41
CA VAL A 527 56.00 4.36 -3.56
C VAL A 527 54.88 5.00 -4.38
N LEU A 528 55.16 5.36 -5.64
CA LEU A 528 54.16 5.95 -6.53
C LEU A 528 53.08 4.93 -6.94
N GLU A 529 53.48 3.69 -7.23
CA GLU A 529 52.56 2.58 -7.54
C GLU A 529 51.65 2.29 -6.34
N ALA A 530 52.21 2.17 -5.13
CA ALA A 530 51.41 1.93 -3.92
C ALA A 530 50.42 3.05 -3.60
N LEU A 531 50.80 4.32 -3.78
CA LEU A 531 49.89 5.45 -3.61
C LEU A 531 48.77 5.44 -4.65
N ALA A 532 49.08 5.08 -5.90
CA ALA A 532 48.08 4.97 -6.96
C ALA A 532 47.08 3.83 -6.70
N ASP A 533 47.56 2.68 -6.23
CA ASP A 533 46.74 1.53 -5.88
C ASP A 533 45.86 1.80 -4.65
N ALA A 534 46.42 2.47 -3.63
CA ALA A 534 45.67 2.88 -2.44
C ALA A 534 44.57 3.89 -2.77
N LEU A 535 44.87 4.94 -3.55
CA LEU A 535 43.89 5.94 -3.98
C LEU A 535 42.80 5.34 -4.85
N THR A 536 43.14 4.40 -5.74
CA THR A 536 42.18 3.75 -6.64
C THR A 536 41.28 2.78 -5.85
N SER A 537 41.85 1.99 -4.95
CA SER A 537 41.08 1.07 -4.10
C SER A 537 40.13 1.83 -3.17
N LEU A 538 40.59 2.96 -2.61
CA LEU A 538 39.76 3.83 -1.78
C LEU A 538 38.65 4.51 -2.58
N GLU A 539 38.91 4.92 -3.83
CA GLU A 539 37.89 5.48 -4.71
C GLU A 539 36.76 4.47 -5.00
N TYR A 540 37.11 3.22 -5.34
CA TYR A 540 36.11 2.17 -5.55
C TYR A 540 35.35 1.81 -4.27
N TYR A 541 36.02 1.82 -3.12
CA TYR A 541 35.37 1.62 -1.83
C TYR A 541 34.33 2.71 -1.56
N ILE A 542 34.69 3.99 -1.72
CA ILE A 542 33.78 5.12 -1.51
C ILE A 542 32.63 5.11 -2.52
N GLU A 543 32.87 4.70 -3.77
CA GLU A 543 31.80 4.53 -4.76
C GLU A 543 30.78 3.46 -4.35
N SER A 544 31.21 2.36 -3.72
CA SER A 544 30.31 1.32 -3.20
C SER A 544 29.46 1.84 -2.03
N VAL A 545 30.02 2.69 -1.17
CA VAL A 545 29.31 3.35 -0.06
C VAL A 545 28.21 4.27 -0.57
N GLY A 546 28.43 4.98 -1.67
CA GLY A 546 27.44 5.88 -2.28
C GLY A 546 26.26 5.17 -2.98
N ARG A 547 26.44 3.93 -3.48
CA ARG A 547 25.45 3.28 -4.38
C ARG A 547 24.50 2.26 -3.75
N ARG A 548 24.47 2.14 -2.41
CA ARG A 548 23.73 1.06 -1.69
C ARG A 548 24.21 -0.36 -2.04
N GLU A 549 25.47 -0.52 -2.44
CA GLU A 549 26.08 -1.85 -2.52
C GLU A 549 26.62 -2.23 -1.13
N ASP A 550 26.70 -3.54 -0.82
CA ASP A 550 27.34 -3.99 0.43
C ASP A 550 28.76 -3.44 0.49
N ARG A 551 29.12 -2.78 1.60
CA ARG A 551 30.44 -2.18 1.81
C ARG A 551 31.50 -3.23 1.52
N ASN A 552 32.26 -3.04 0.44
CA ASN A 552 33.24 -4.01 0.01
C ASN A 552 34.53 -3.89 0.84
N ALA A 553 34.51 -4.50 2.02
CA ALA A 553 35.62 -4.46 2.97
C ALA A 553 36.95 -4.97 2.41
N ASP A 554 36.93 -5.77 1.34
CA ASP A 554 38.14 -6.27 0.68
C ASP A 554 38.88 -5.18 -0.09
N LEU A 555 38.17 -4.17 -0.63
CA LEU A 555 38.79 -3.02 -1.28
C LEU A 555 39.51 -2.11 -0.28
N LEU A 556 38.93 -1.93 0.90
CA LEU A 556 39.56 -1.15 1.97
C LEU A 556 40.84 -1.85 2.47
N LYS A 557 40.79 -3.17 2.68
CA LYS A 557 41.98 -3.98 3.02
C LYS A 557 43.04 -3.94 1.94
N LEU A 558 42.63 -3.93 0.66
CA LEU A 558 43.57 -3.79 -0.45
C LEU A 558 44.32 -2.45 -0.35
N ALA A 559 43.60 -1.34 -0.12
CA ALA A 559 44.20 -0.03 0.07
C ALA A 559 45.18 0.01 1.27
N GLU A 560 44.82 -0.63 2.39
CA GLU A 560 45.69 -0.75 3.56
C GLU A 560 46.96 -1.54 3.24
N SER A 561 46.84 -2.70 2.57
CA SER A 561 47.96 -3.56 2.22
C SER A 561 48.92 -2.91 1.23
N SER A 562 48.42 -2.15 0.25
CA SER A 562 49.25 -1.42 -0.72
C SER A 562 50.17 -0.41 -0.03
N LEU A 563 49.71 0.23 1.05
CA LEU A 563 50.53 1.16 1.83
C LEU A 563 51.54 0.42 2.72
N GLU A 564 51.11 -0.68 3.37
CA GLU A 564 51.98 -1.48 4.24
C GLU A 564 53.17 -2.12 3.50
N ASP A 565 52.96 -2.57 2.25
CA ASP A 565 53.98 -3.23 1.42
C ASP A 565 55.20 -2.34 1.14
N VAL A 566 55.06 -1.02 1.29
CA VAL A 566 56.14 -0.04 1.10
C VAL A 566 56.51 0.70 2.38
N GLY A 567 55.97 0.27 3.53
CA GLY A 567 56.25 0.82 4.85
C GLY A 567 55.67 2.23 5.07
N LEU A 568 54.51 2.51 4.47
CA LEU A 568 53.77 3.78 4.54
C LEU A 568 52.54 3.68 5.44
#